data_AF-A0A846Y5N8-F1
#
_entry.id   AF-A0A846Y5N8-F1
#
_cell.length_a   1.000
_cell.length_b   1.000
_cell.length_c   1.000
_cell.angle_alpha   90.00
_cell.angle_beta   90.00
_cell.angle_gamma   90.00
#
_symmetry.space_group_name_H-M   'P 1'
#
loop_
_entity.id
_entity.type
_entity.pdbx_description
1 polymer ?
#
loop_
_entity_poly.entity_id
_entity_poly.type
_entity_poly.pdbx_seq_one_letter_code
_entity_poly.pdbx_strand_id
1 'polypeptide(L)'
;MGAVAQALSYRLTLLNEIAVLNMNAPGLVAQHPSIVVIAGDVESEDLSAQKYRSFELYRQSMKDVLVVTYDELFASLASIAVLMEPDSGA
;
A
#
# COMPACT_ATOMS: atom_id res chain seq x y z
N MET A 1 -7.41 -0.60 11.68
CA MET A 1 -6.44 0.19 12.49
C MET A 1 -5.14 -0.57 12.78
N GLY A 2 -5.18 -1.85 13.18
CA GLY A 2 -3.97 -2.61 13.54
C GLY A 2 -2.93 -2.74 12.41
N ALA A 3 -3.34 -2.99 11.18
CA ALA A 3 -2.41 -3.19 10.05
C ALA A 3 -1.53 -1.95 9.76
N VAL A 4 -2.10 -0.74 9.78
CA VAL A 4 -1.34 0.51 9.59
C VAL A 4 -0.31 0.70 10.70
N ALA A 5 -0.71 0.48 11.96
CA ALA A 5 0.21 0.56 13.10
C ALA A 5 1.34 -0.48 13.00
N GLN A 6 1.02 -1.71 12.60
CA GLN A 6 2.02 -2.77 12.38
C GLN A 6 3.00 -2.38 11.26
N ALA A 7 2.49 -1.87 10.13
CA ALA A 7 3.33 -1.48 9.02
C ALA A 7 4.29 -0.33 9.37
N LEU A 8 3.82 0.65 10.16
CA LEU A 8 4.67 1.73 10.69
C LEU A 8 5.76 1.18 11.62
N SER A 9 5.41 0.25 12.52
CA SER A 9 6.38 -0.42 13.38
C SER A 9 7.42 -1.20 12.56
N TYR A 10 7.01 -1.89 11.50
CA TYR A 10 7.94 -2.58 10.61
C TYR A 10 8.86 -1.61 9.86
N ARG A 11 8.37 -0.46 9.40
CA ARG A 11 9.23 0.56 8.80
C ARG A 11 10.30 1.02 9.79
N LEU A 12 9.93 1.24 11.06
CA LEU A 12 10.89 1.62 12.10
C LEU A 12 11.95 0.53 12.31
N THR A 13 11.54 -0.73 12.44
CA THR A 13 12.46 -1.87 12.57
C THR A 13 13.40 -1.97 11.37
N LEU A 14 12.86 -1.88 10.15
CA LEU A 14 13.64 -1.93 8.91
C LEU A 14 14.69 -0.81 8.84
N LEU A 15 14.34 0.41 9.22
CA LEU A 15 15.29 1.53 9.25
C LEU A 15 16.42 1.30 10.26
N ASN A 16 16.11 0.72 11.42
CA ASN A 16 17.13 0.36 12.42
C ASN A 16 18.06 -0.74 11.90
N GLU A 17 17.51 -1.77 11.26
CA GLU A 17 18.30 -2.86 10.66
C GLU A 17 19.21 -2.35 9.55
N ILE A 18 18.71 -1.45 8.69
CA ILE A 18 19.52 -0.81 7.64
C ILE A 18 20.65 0.01 8.23
N ALA A 19 20.39 0.76 9.31
CA ALA A 19 21.44 1.53 9.99
C ALA A 19 22.54 0.61 10.53
N VAL A 20 22.18 -0.52 11.16
CA VAL A 20 23.14 -1.52 11.66
C VAL A 20 23.92 -2.18 10.51
N LEU A 21 23.25 -2.53 9.41
CA LEU A 21 23.89 -3.12 8.25
C LEU A 21 24.86 -2.15 7.59
N ASN A 22 24.52 -0.87 7.49
CA ASN A 22 25.39 0.15 6.92
C ASN A 22 26.69 0.36 7.72
N MET A 23 26.69 0.07 9.03
CA MET A 23 27.91 0.06 9.84
C MET A 23 28.89 -1.05 9.44
N ASN A 24 28.36 -2.18 8.96
CA ASN A 24 29.14 -3.37 8.59
C ASN A 24 29.41 -3.47 7.08
N ALA A 25 28.55 -2.87 6.25
CA ALA A 25 28.60 -2.85 4.80
C ALA A 25 28.21 -1.44 4.29
N PRO A 26 29.17 -0.51 4.17
CA PRO A 26 28.90 0.87 3.79
C PRO A 26 28.23 0.97 2.41
N GLY A 27 27.20 1.80 2.31
CA GLY A 27 26.50 2.10 1.05
C GLY A 27 25.04 1.66 1.02
N LEU A 28 24.57 0.92 2.04
CA LEU A 28 23.15 0.60 2.17
C LEU A 28 22.41 1.75 2.87
N VAL A 29 21.53 2.43 2.14
CA VAL A 29 20.74 3.56 2.66
C VAL A 29 19.29 3.40 2.24
N ALA A 30 18.38 3.54 3.20
CA ALA A 30 16.97 3.79 2.92
C ALA A 30 16.51 5.02 3.70
N GLN A 31 16.01 6.02 2.97
CA GLN A 31 15.58 7.29 3.56
C GLN A 31 14.11 7.22 4.01
N HIS A 32 13.24 6.65 3.17
CA HIS A 32 11.80 6.62 3.44
C HIS A 32 11.10 5.48 2.68
N PRO A 33 11.17 4.23 3.18
CA PRO A 33 10.53 3.08 2.52
C PRO A 33 9.02 3.26 2.41
N SER A 34 8.44 3.23 1.20
CA SER A 34 6.98 3.33 1.02
C SER A 34 6.24 2.20 1.75
N ILE A 35 5.09 2.52 2.34
CA ILE A 35 4.18 1.53 2.95
C ILE A 35 2.90 1.49 2.15
N VAL A 36 2.49 0.28 1.79
CA VAL A 36 1.17 0.00 1.20
C VAL A 36 0.48 -1.05 2.08
N VAL A 37 -0.76 -0.78 2.47
CA VAL A 37 -1.65 -1.71 3.14
C VAL A 37 -2.77 -2.05 2.17
N ILE A 38 -2.84 -3.33 1.80
CA ILE A 38 -3.93 -3.87 0.98
C ILE A 38 -5.01 -4.38 1.94
N ALA A 39 -6.20 -3.80 1.86
CA ALA A 39 -7.27 -4.01 2.83
C ALA A 39 -8.55 -4.51 2.15
N GLY A 40 -8.90 -5.78 2.41
CA GLY A 40 -10.20 -6.35 2.07
C GLY A 40 -10.60 -6.21 0.60
N ASP A 41 -11.88 -6.41 0.34
CA ASP A 41 -12.56 -6.17 -0.93
C ASP A 41 -13.87 -5.45 -0.60
N VAL A 42 -13.96 -4.18 -0.96
CA VAL A 42 -15.07 -3.31 -0.54
C VAL A 42 -16.36 -3.68 -1.25
N GLU A 43 -16.31 -4.20 -2.47
CA GLU A 43 -17.50 -4.66 -3.18
C GLU A 43 -18.11 -5.90 -2.51
N SER A 44 -17.26 -6.74 -1.92
CA SER A 44 -17.70 -7.95 -1.21
C SER A 44 -18.21 -7.70 0.21
N GLU A 45 -17.80 -6.59 0.83
CA GLU A 45 -18.28 -6.20 2.15
C GLU A 45 -19.56 -5.36 2.01
N ASP A 46 -20.71 -5.89 2.45
CA ASP A 46 -21.99 -5.18 2.54
C ASP A 46 -21.93 -4.04 3.59
N LEU A 47 -21.16 -3.00 3.27
CA LEU A 47 -20.90 -1.86 4.14
C LEU A 47 -22.05 -0.87 4.04
N SER A 48 -22.56 -0.47 5.19
CA SER A 48 -23.45 0.69 5.25
C SER A 48 -22.71 1.93 4.74
N ALA A 49 -23.46 2.89 4.16
CA ALA A 49 -22.90 4.15 3.65
C ALA A 49 -22.05 4.90 4.71
N GLN A 50 -22.41 4.76 5.99
CA GLN A 50 -21.64 5.34 7.09
C GLN A 50 -20.28 4.65 7.27
N LYS A 51 -20.23 3.30 7.25
CA LYS A 51 -18.97 2.55 7.36
C LYS A 51 -18.05 2.82 6.18
N TYR A 52 -18.60 2.83 4.96
CA TYR A 52 -17.85 3.17 3.75
C TYR A 52 -17.25 4.58 3.86
N ARG A 53 -18.05 5.59 4.23
CA ARG A 53 -17.55 6.96 4.46
C ARG A 53 -16.46 7.03 5.53
N SER A 54 -16.63 6.31 6.64
CA SER A 54 -15.61 6.25 7.70
C SER A 54 -14.31 5.62 7.20
N PHE A 55 -14.39 4.58 6.37
CA PHE A 55 -13.23 3.96 5.74
C PHE A 55 -12.51 4.94 4.81
N GLU A 56 -13.25 5.62 3.94
CA GLU A 56 -12.72 6.64 3.03
C GLU A 56 -11.98 7.76 3.76
N LEU A 57 -12.59 8.32 4.80
CA LEU A 57 -11.96 9.36 5.61
C LEU A 57 -10.70 8.85 6.31
N TYR A 58 -10.75 7.63 6.86
CA TYR A 58 -9.61 7.01 7.51
C TYR A 58 -8.42 6.88 6.56
N ARG A 59 -8.60 6.26 5.38
CA ARG A 59 -7.50 6.07 4.42
C ARG A 59 -6.93 7.40 3.91
N GLN A 60 -7.79 8.38 3.64
CA GLN A 60 -7.35 9.70 3.16
C GLN A 60 -6.57 10.49 4.21
N SER A 61 -6.82 10.23 5.50
CA SER A 61 -6.07 10.86 6.59
C SER A 61 -4.66 10.29 6.81
N MET A 62 -4.33 9.16 6.16
CA MET A 62 -3.01 8.53 6.29
C MET A 62 -2.01 9.20 5.35
N LYS A 63 -1.03 9.90 5.91
CA LYS A 63 0.00 10.61 5.13
C LYS A 63 1.10 9.67 4.60
N ASP A 64 1.54 8.74 5.44
CA ASP A 64 2.75 7.95 5.20
C ASP A 64 2.48 6.50 4.78
N VAL A 65 1.19 6.14 4.72
CA VAL A 65 0.70 4.79 4.44
C VAL A 65 -0.39 4.88 3.39
N LEU A 66 -0.15 4.28 2.23
CA LEU A 66 -1.19 4.09 1.22
C LEU A 66 -2.07 2.93 1.65
N VAL A 67 -3.36 3.18 1.88
CA VAL A 67 -4.35 2.12 2.10
C VAL A 67 -5.17 1.98 0.82
N VAL A 68 -5.10 0.80 0.20
CA VAL A 68 -5.78 0.44 -1.04
C VAL A 68 -6.57 -0.84 -0.81
N THR A 69 -7.66 -1.04 -1.52
CA THR A 69 -8.45 -2.27 -1.43
C THR A 69 -8.03 -3.25 -2.52
N TYR A 70 -8.38 -4.53 -2.37
CA TYR A 70 -8.01 -5.55 -3.34
C TYR A 70 -8.66 -5.30 -4.71
N ASP A 71 -9.93 -4.92 -4.71
CA ASP A 71 -10.71 -4.55 -5.90
C ASP A 71 -10.10 -3.33 -6.62
N GLU A 72 -9.74 -2.26 -5.89
CA GLU A 72 -9.07 -1.08 -6.45
C GLU A 72 -7.72 -1.45 -7.10
N LEU A 73 -6.91 -2.27 -6.41
CA LEU A 73 -5.61 -2.72 -6.91
C LEU A 73 -5.78 -3.57 -8.17
N PHE A 74 -6.71 -4.52 -8.16
CA PHE A 74 -6.94 -5.42 -9.29
C PHE A 74 -7.48 -4.68 -10.51
N ALA A 75 -8.43 -3.77 -10.33
CA ALA A 75 -8.95 -2.93 -11.42
C ALA A 75 -7.85 -2.06 -12.06
N SER A 76 -6.94 -1.53 -11.23
CA SER A 76 -5.78 -0.77 -11.71
C SER A 76 -4.83 -1.63 -12.53
N LEU A 77 -4.52 -2.83 -12.06
CA LEU A 77 -3.66 -3.79 -12.77
C LEU A 77 -4.28 -4.27 -14.09
N ALA A 78 -5.59 -4.55 -14.09
CA ALA A 78 -6.32 -4.91 -15.29
C ALA A 78 -6.25 -3.80 -16.35
N SER A 79 -6.39 -2.54 -15.93
CA SER A 79 -6.26 -1.37 -16.82
C SER A 79 -4.86 -1.26 -17.44
N ILE A 80 -3.81 -1.52 -16.64
CA ILE A 80 -2.43 -1.54 -17.14
C ILE A 80 -2.23 -2.70 -18.12
N ALA A 81 -2.76 -3.89 -17.82
CA ALA A 81 -2.65 -5.05 -18.69
C ALA A 81 -3.24 -4.80 -20.08
N VAL A 82 -4.44 -4.18 -20.14
CA VAL A 82 -5.07 -3.77 -21.41
C VAL A 82 -4.19 -2.81 -22.20
N LEU A 83 -3.51 -1.86 -21.54
CA LEU A 83 -2.60 -0.93 -22.22
C LEU A 83 -1.31 -1.60 -22.73
N MET A 84 -0.92 -2.72 -22.13
CA MET A 84 0.28 -3.47 -22.51
C MET A 84 0.01 -4.52 -23.59
N GLU A 85 -1.25 -4.79 -23.94
CA GLU A 85 -1.57 -5.63 -25.09
C GLU A 85 -1.10 -4.91 -26.36
N PRO A 86 -0.21 -5.52 -27.16
CA PRO A 86 0.21 -4.92 -28.42
C PRO A 86 -1.00 -4.73 -29.31
N ASP A 87 -1.11 -3.56 -29.96
CA ASP A 87 -2.14 -3.31 -30.96
C ASP A 87 -2.18 -4.50 -31.92
N SER A 88 -3.25 -5.29 -31.82
CA SER A 88 -3.57 -6.32 -32.81
C SER A 88 -4.10 -5.58 -34.04
N GLY A 89 -3.18 -4.92 -34.72
CA GLY A 89 -3.41 -4.25 -35.99
C GLY A 89 -3.93 -5.28 -36.99
N ALA A 90 -5.20 -5.10 -37.37
CA ALA A 90 -5.78 -5.60 -38.60
C ALA A 90 -5.22 -4.85 -39.81
#